data_AF-A0A4Q3JXI3-F1
#
_entry.id   AF-A0A4Q3JXI3-F1
#
_cell.length_a   1.000
_cell.length_b   1.000
_cell.length_c   1.000
_cell.angle_alpha   90.00
_cell.angle_beta   90.00
_cell.angle_gamma   90.00
#
_symmetry.space_group_name_H-M   'P 1'
#
loop_
_entity.id
_entity.type
_entity.pdbx_description
1 polymer ?
#
loop_
_entity_poly.entity_id
_entity_poly.type
_entity_poly.pdbx_seq_one_letter_code
_entity_poly.pdbx_strand_id
1 'polypeptide(L)'
;MTRLLRTLTLAVGLSLVSSLALAGPATDYVKAKQESLVALVQKKSPDSDKKVVAMFDDMLDYSAMAEASLGNEWAARSDAEKAEFTDLLKKLVRKSYEKNLRKTANYSVEYVREEAADGKVLVATKATNKAKANEEPLRLDYRLAQKDGGWKIVDIITEDVSLVSSYRSQFVKVVKKDGFAALTKKMKDKLAKADLADGPGGRGSTTPPTPPFASLRRGREGNDSGGGERGLATRAKRRPVTMSPAPRALTIAPTLPSPPLLS
;
A
#
# COMPACT_ATOMS: atom_id res chain seq x y z
N MET A 1 -66.70 -4.12 -41.67
CA MET A 1 -66.84 -3.35 -40.42
C MET A 1 -66.00 -4.02 -39.34
N THR A 2 -65.34 -3.22 -38.51
CA THR A 2 -64.60 -3.54 -37.27
C THR A 2 -63.29 -4.35 -37.33
N ARG A 3 -62.21 -3.58 -37.15
CA ARG A 3 -60.81 -3.87 -36.84
C ARG A 3 -60.65 -4.70 -35.56
N LEU A 4 -59.53 -5.43 -35.41
CA LEU A 4 -58.80 -5.51 -34.13
C LEU A 4 -57.35 -5.93 -34.34
N LEU A 5 -56.46 -4.96 -34.15
CA LEU A 5 -55.00 -5.08 -34.03
C LEU A 5 -54.66 -5.97 -32.82
N ARG A 6 -53.77 -6.94 -33.01
CA ARG A 6 -53.02 -7.59 -31.93
C ARG A 6 -51.58 -7.13 -32.00
N THR A 7 -51.24 -6.16 -31.16
CA THR A 7 -49.86 -5.73 -30.88
C THR A 7 -49.15 -6.86 -30.14
N LEU A 8 -48.16 -7.47 -30.78
CA LEU A 8 -47.26 -8.45 -30.17
C LEU A 8 -46.09 -7.69 -29.55
N THR A 9 -46.15 -7.47 -28.23
CA THR A 9 -45.07 -6.85 -27.46
C THR A 9 -43.93 -7.86 -27.30
N LEU A 10 -42.86 -7.69 -28.06
CA LEU A 10 -41.64 -8.49 -27.92
C LEU A 10 -40.87 -7.97 -26.70
N ALA A 11 -40.97 -8.69 -25.58
CA ALA A 11 -40.19 -8.43 -24.39
C ALA A 11 -38.72 -8.83 -24.66
N VAL A 12 -37.86 -7.83 -24.88
CA VAL A 12 -36.41 -8.01 -24.92
C VAL A 12 -35.94 -8.31 -23.50
N GLY A 13 -35.57 -9.57 -23.25
CA GLY A 13 -34.97 -10.00 -22.00
C GLY A 13 -33.60 -9.36 -21.83
N LEU A 14 -33.51 -8.36 -20.94
CA LEU A 14 -32.25 -7.81 -20.48
C LEU A 14 -31.64 -8.81 -19.49
N SER A 15 -30.84 -9.74 -19.99
CA SER A 15 -30.03 -10.61 -19.15
C SER A 15 -29.00 -9.76 -18.40
N LEU A 16 -29.26 -9.49 -17.11
CA LEU A 16 -28.23 -9.07 -16.18
C LEU A 16 -27.22 -10.21 -16.08
N VAL A 17 -26.12 -10.11 -16.82
CA VAL A 17 -24.92 -10.87 -16.51
C VAL A 17 -24.33 -10.21 -15.28
N SER A 18 -24.75 -10.66 -14.10
CA SER A 18 -24.00 -10.41 -12.87
C SER A 18 -22.66 -11.12 -13.03
N SER A 19 -21.63 -10.39 -13.42
CA SER A 19 -20.26 -10.86 -13.33
C SER A 19 -19.99 -11.17 -11.87
N LEU A 20 -20.06 -12.44 -11.47
CA LEU A 20 -19.35 -12.88 -10.29
C LEU A 20 -17.89 -12.50 -10.56
N ALA A 21 -17.36 -11.59 -9.77
CA ALA A 21 -15.92 -11.33 -9.74
C ALA A 21 -15.26 -12.62 -9.21
N LEU A 22 -15.04 -13.59 -10.10
CA LEU A 22 -14.13 -14.69 -9.82
C LEU A 22 -12.76 -14.04 -9.56
N ALA A 23 -12.20 -14.36 -8.40
CA ALA A 23 -10.79 -14.10 -8.13
C ALA A 23 -9.98 -14.60 -9.34
N GLY A 24 -9.19 -13.71 -9.94
CA GLY A 24 -8.38 -14.05 -11.10
C GLY A 24 -7.10 -14.79 -10.70
N PRO A 25 -6.31 -15.26 -11.69
CA PRO A 25 -5.11 -16.05 -11.43
C PRO A 25 -4.06 -15.35 -10.55
N ALA A 26 -4.02 -14.01 -10.56
CA ALA A 26 -3.10 -13.25 -9.70
C ALA A 26 -3.58 -13.25 -8.24
N THR A 27 -4.89 -13.10 -8.02
CA THR A 27 -5.51 -13.19 -6.70
C THR A 27 -5.28 -14.57 -6.09
N ASP A 28 -5.49 -15.64 -6.86
CA ASP A 28 -5.24 -17.01 -6.41
C ASP A 28 -3.78 -17.23 -6.01
N TYR A 29 -2.85 -16.69 -6.79
CA TYR A 29 -1.42 -16.73 -6.47
C TYR A 29 -1.12 -16.04 -5.14
N VAL A 30 -1.59 -14.80 -4.94
CA VAL A 30 -1.36 -14.05 -3.68
C VAL A 30 -1.98 -14.79 -2.50
N LYS A 31 -3.19 -15.33 -2.67
CA LYS A 31 -3.92 -16.09 -1.65
C LYS A 31 -3.16 -17.35 -1.22
N ALA A 32 -2.76 -18.19 -2.17
CA ALA A 32 -2.01 -19.41 -1.88
C ALA A 32 -0.69 -19.11 -1.14
N LYS A 33 -0.01 -18.03 -1.54
CA LYS A 33 1.21 -17.59 -0.88
C LYS A 33 0.94 -17.07 0.55
N GLN A 34 -0.12 -16.28 0.75
CA GLN A 34 -0.48 -15.78 2.08
C GLN A 34 -0.85 -16.92 3.05
N GLU A 35 -1.62 -17.91 2.59
CA GLU A 35 -1.99 -19.08 3.40
C GLU A 35 -0.76 -19.87 3.86
N SER A 36 0.17 -20.10 2.93
CA SER A 36 1.44 -20.78 3.22
C SER A 36 2.34 -19.96 4.16
N LEU A 37 2.40 -18.63 4.02
CA LEU A 37 3.11 -17.76 4.96
C LEU A 37 2.52 -17.84 6.37
N VAL A 38 1.20 -17.76 6.51
CA VAL A 38 0.52 -17.85 7.81
C VAL A 38 0.79 -19.20 8.47
N ALA A 39 0.70 -20.29 7.72
CA ALA A 39 1.00 -21.63 8.24
C ALA A 39 2.46 -21.77 8.70
N LEU A 40 3.42 -21.16 7.99
CA LEU A 40 4.82 -21.15 8.41
C LEU A 40 5.03 -20.32 9.67
N VAL A 41 4.47 -19.10 9.74
CA VAL A 41 4.65 -18.21 10.90
C VAL A 41 4.07 -18.82 12.18
N GLN A 42 2.96 -19.57 12.08
CA GLN A 42 2.35 -20.25 13.23
C GLN A 42 3.23 -21.33 13.86
N LYS A 43 4.18 -21.91 13.12
CA LYS A 43 5.11 -22.94 13.66
C LYS A 43 6.13 -22.40 14.65
N LYS A 44 6.38 -21.07 14.67
CA LYS A 44 7.23 -20.37 15.66
C LYS A 44 8.60 -21.05 15.91
N SER A 45 9.29 -21.44 14.84
CA SER A 45 10.61 -22.10 14.90
C SER A 45 11.66 -21.36 14.04
N PRO A 46 12.97 -21.49 14.34
CA PRO A 46 14.02 -20.92 13.48
C PRO A 46 13.97 -21.41 12.03
N ASP A 47 13.60 -22.68 11.82
CA ASP A 47 13.47 -23.24 10.48
C ASP A 47 12.26 -22.69 9.72
N SER A 48 11.15 -22.42 10.41
CA SER A 48 10.02 -21.73 9.79
C SER A 48 10.35 -20.29 9.41
N ASP A 49 11.18 -19.60 10.18
CA ASP A 49 11.61 -18.23 9.86
C ASP A 49 12.46 -18.20 8.58
N LYS A 50 13.39 -19.15 8.43
CA LYS A 50 14.17 -19.30 7.18
C LYS A 50 13.27 -19.57 5.98
N LYS A 51 12.25 -20.44 6.13
CA LYS A 51 11.30 -20.77 5.06
C LYS A 51 10.42 -19.57 4.68
N VAL A 52 10.00 -18.80 5.67
CA VAL A 52 9.31 -17.52 5.48
C VAL A 52 10.15 -16.58 4.62
N VAL A 53 11.43 -16.39 4.95
CA VAL A 53 12.32 -15.49 4.21
C VAL A 53 12.51 -15.96 2.78
N ALA A 54 12.73 -17.26 2.58
CA ALA A 54 12.85 -17.87 1.25
C ALA A 54 11.56 -17.68 0.41
N MET A 55 10.41 -17.74 1.07
CA MET A 55 9.12 -17.53 0.41
C MET A 55 8.90 -16.09 -0.04
N PHE A 56 9.29 -15.10 0.79
CA PHE A 56 9.30 -13.70 0.37
C PHE A 56 10.24 -13.47 -0.82
N ASP A 57 11.43 -14.06 -0.75
CA ASP A 57 12.41 -13.98 -1.83
C ASP A 57 11.87 -14.54 -3.15
N ASP A 58 11.07 -15.60 -3.09
CA ASP A 58 10.40 -16.17 -4.26
C ASP A 58 9.25 -15.28 -4.74
N MET A 59 8.49 -14.67 -3.84
CA MET A 59 7.31 -13.89 -4.25
C MET A 59 7.66 -12.56 -4.92
N LEU A 60 8.75 -11.92 -4.50
CA LEU A 60 9.11 -10.56 -4.92
C LEU A 60 10.08 -10.56 -6.10
N ASP A 61 9.82 -9.72 -7.11
CA ASP A 61 10.82 -9.42 -8.13
C ASP A 61 11.66 -8.21 -7.71
N TYR A 62 12.74 -8.49 -6.96
CA TYR A 62 13.66 -7.43 -6.52
C TYR A 62 14.32 -6.69 -7.68
N SER A 63 14.52 -7.33 -8.83
CA SER A 63 15.13 -6.66 -9.98
C SER A 63 14.18 -5.61 -10.55
N ALA A 64 12.91 -5.97 -10.76
CA ALA A 64 11.89 -5.03 -11.22
C ALA A 64 11.65 -3.91 -10.20
N MET A 65 11.62 -4.25 -8.92
CA MET A 65 11.52 -3.25 -7.84
C MET A 65 12.71 -2.31 -7.82
N ALA A 66 13.94 -2.80 -8.00
CA ALA A 66 15.16 -2.00 -8.01
C ALA A 66 15.19 -1.02 -9.19
N GLU A 67 14.93 -1.53 -10.39
CA GLU A 67 14.83 -0.70 -11.60
C GLU A 67 13.79 0.40 -11.43
N ALA A 68 12.57 0.04 -11.02
CA ALA A 68 11.49 1.00 -10.81
C ALA A 68 11.79 2.01 -9.68
N SER A 69 12.56 1.62 -8.67
CA SER A 69 12.97 2.48 -7.56
C SER A 69 14.10 3.45 -7.94
N LEU A 70 14.93 3.17 -8.95
CA LEU A 70 15.89 4.14 -9.48
C LEU A 70 15.30 4.98 -10.62
N GLY A 71 14.29 4.44 -11.32
CA GLY A 71 13.65 5.11 -12.45
C GLY A 71 14.68 5.49 -13.51
N ASN A 72 14.66 6.74 -13.97
CA ASN A 72 15.54 7.22 -15.04
C ASN A 72 17.05 7.08 -14.71
N GLU A 73 17.42 7.04 -13.43
CA GLU A 73 18.80 6.85 -13.00
C GLU A 73 19.32 5.43 -13.27
N TRP A 74 18.44 4.45 -13.49
CA TRP A 74 18.80 3.04 -13.69
C TRP A 74 19.64 2.81 -14.95
N ALA A 75 19.24 3.41 -16.07
CA ALA A 75 19.87 3.17 -17.37
C ALA A 75 21.34 3.61 -17.40
N ALA A 76 21.69 4.61 -16.60
CA ALA A 76 23.05 5.15 -16.49
C ALA A 76 23.94 4.38 -15.50
N ARG A 77 23.50 3.24 -14.97
CA ARG A 77 24.29 2.39 -14.07
C ARG A 77 24.90 1.22 -14.82
N SER A 78 26.13 0.87 -14.44
CA SER A 78 26.78 -0.37 -14.87
C SER A 78 26.06 -1.59 -14.30
N ASP A 79 26.28 -2.76 -14.89
CA ASP A 79 25.66 -4.00 -14.42
C ASP A 79 26.10 -4.36 -12.99
N ALA A 80 27.35 -4.05 -12.63
CA ALA A 80 27.85 -4.21 -11.26
C ALA A 80 27.11 -3.30 -10.27
N GLU A 81 26.89 -2.03 -10.62
CA GLU A 81 26.13 -1.08 -9.79
C GLU A 81 24.65 -1.48 -9.65
N LYS A 82 24.03 -1.94 -10.75
CA LYS A 82 22.66 -2.46 -10.75
C LYS A 82 22.52 -3.68 -9.84
N ALA A 83 23.48 -4.61 -9.91
CA ALA A 83 23.51 -5.80 -9.08
C ALA A 83 23.71 -5.44 -7.59
N GLU A 84 24.68 -4.58 -7.27
CA GLU A 84 24.92 -4.10 -5.91
C GLU A 84 23.68 -3.42 -5.32
N PHE A 85 23.08 -2.50 -6.07
CA PHE A 85 21.89 -1.79 -5.61
C PHE A 85 20.70 -2.73 -5.40
N THR A 86 20.50 -3.69 -6.29
CA THR A 86 19.43 -4.69 -6.17
C THR A 86 19.61 -5.53 -4.91
N ASP A 87 20.83 -5.98 -4.61
CA ASP A 87 21.14 -6.71 -3.38
C ASP A 87 20.91 -5.86 -2.11
N LEU A 88 21.33 -4.59 -2.13
CA LEU A 88 21.09 -3.67 -1.02
C LEU A 88 19.60 -3.41 -0.81
N LEU A 89 18.82 -3.23 -1.89
CA LEU A 89 17.37 -3.04 -1.81
C LEU A 89 16.71 -4.30 -1.24
N LYS A 90 17.08 -5.48 -1.75
CA LYS A 90 16.59 -6.77 -1.26
C LYS A 90 16.80 -6.91 0.25
N LYS A 91 18.01 -6.61 0.75
CA LYS A 91 18.33 -6.64 2.18
C LYS A 91 17.46 -5.67 2.98
N LEU A 92 17.27 -4.44 2.50
CA LEU A 92 16.43 -3.44 3.17
C LEU A 92 14.97 -3.88 3.24
N VAL A 93 14.43 -4.41 2.14
CA VAL A 93 13.05 -4.91 2.08
C VAL A 93 12.90 -6.08 3.04
N ARG A 94 13.75 -7.11 2.93
CA ARG A 94 13.70 -8.29 3.80
C ARG A 94 13.64 -7.90 5.28
N LYS A 95 14.55 -7.03 5.71
CA LYS A 95 14.64 -6.59 7.11
C LYS A 95 13.39 -5.85 7.59
N SER A 96 12.79 -5.05 6.72
CA SER A 96 11.54 -4.35 7.03
C SER A 96 10.35 -5.31 7.21
N TYR A 97 10.36 -6.46 6.50
CA TYR A 97 9.28 -7.43 6.54
C TYR A 97 9.46 -8.49 7.66
N GLU A 98 10.68 -8.97 7.91
CA GLU A 98 10.98 -9.94 8.98
C GLU A 98 10.47 -9.47 10.35
N LYS A 99 10.70 -8.19 10.69
CA LYS A 99 10.24 -7.58 11.95
C LYS A 99 8.72 -7.58 12.11
N ASN A 100 7.98 -7.50 11.01
CA ASN A 100 6.54 -7.29 11.02
C ASN A 100 5.74 -8.57 10.74
N LEU A 101 6.35 -9.58 10.13
CA LEU A 101 5.62 -10.75 9.66
C LEU A 101 4.96 -11.56 10.78
N ARG A 102 5.62 -11.68 11.94
CA ARG A 102 5.01 -12.33 13.11
C ARG A 102 3.75 -11.61 13.58
N LYS A 103 3.65 -10.31 13.34
CA LYS A 103 2.46 -9.51 13.66
C LYS A 103 1.40 -9.65 12.56
N THR A 104 1.82 -9.76 11.30
CA THR A 104 0.94 -9.96 10.14
C THR A 104 0.17 -11.29 10.21
N ALA A 105 0.70 -12.34 10.84
CA ALA A 105 -0.04 -13.60 11.02
C ALA A 105 -1.36 -13.47 11.81
N ASN A 106 -1.54 -12.37 12.55
CA ASN A 106 -2.77 -12.08 13.27
C ASN A 106 -3.81 -11.34 12.40
N TYR A 107 -3.53 -11.10 11.12
CA TYR A 107 -4.47 -10.44 10.22
C TYR A 107 -5.26 -11.46 9.39
N SER A 108 -6.53 -11.15 9.14
CA SER A 108 -7.36 -11.79 8.12
C SER A 108 -7.35 -10.91 6.88
N VAL A 109 -7.09 -11.50 5.72
CA VAL A 109 -7.01 -10.76 4.46
C VAL A 109 -8.26 -11.05 3.63
N GLU A 110 -8.99 -9.99 3.30
CA GLU A 110 -10.09 -9.99 2.35
C GLU A 110 -9.57 -9.53 0.98
N TYR A 111 -9.84 -10.31 -0.07
CA TYR A 111 -9.48 -9.97 -1.45
C TYR A 111 -10.66 -9.24 -2.09
N VAL A 112 -10.46 -7.95 -2.38
CA VAL A 112 -11.55 -7.05 -2.79
C VAL A 112 -11.78 -7.11 -4.29
N ARG A 113 -10.72 -7.01 -5.08
CA ARG A 113 -10.79 -7.00 -6.54
C ARG A 113 -9.44 -7.27 -7.20
N GLU A 114 -9.50 -7.66 -8.46
CA GLU A 114 -8.36 -7.81 -9.35
C GLU A 114 -8.54 -6.88 -10.56
N GLU A 115 -7.50 -6.11 -10.92
CA GLU A 115 -7.51 -5.21 -12.07
C GLU A 115 -6.22 -5.33 -12.88
N ALA A 116 -6.33 -5.66 -14.17
CA ALA A 116 -5.19 -5.67 -15.08
C ALA A 116 -5.01 -4.31 -15.76
N ALA A 117 -3.78 -3.78 -15.74
CA ALA A 117 -3.40 -2.54 -16.42
C ALA A 117 -1.90 -2.57 -16.77
N ASP A 118 -1.56 -2.13 -17.98
CA ASP A 118 -0.18 -1.93 -18.44
C ASP A 118 0.74 -3.16 -18.24
N GLY A 119 0.23 -4.36 -18.58
CA GLY A 119 0.98 -5.62 -18.43
C GLY A 119 1.21 -6.06 -16.98
N LYS A 120 0.53 -5.41 -16.02
CA LYS A 120 0.56 -5.72 -14.59
C LYS A 120 -0.84 -5.98 -14.09
N VAL A 121 -0.94 -6.61 -12.93
CA VAL A 121 -2.21 -6.87 -12.25
C VAL A 121 -2.17 -6.33 -10.83
N LEU A 122 -3.15 -5.53 -10.46
CA LEU A 122 -3.38 -5.06 -9.10
C LEU A 122 -4.36 -6.02 -8.42
N VAL A 123 -3.92 -6.63 -7.32
CA VAL A 123 -4.78 -7.39 -6.41
C VAL A 123 -5.00 -6.52 -5.18
N ALA A 124 -6.21 -5.99 -5.04
CA ALA A 124 -6.57 -5.11 -3.94
C ALA A 124 -7.05 -5.92 -2.73
N THR A 125 -6.53 -5.63 -1.53
CA THR A 125 -6.88 -6.37 -0.32
C THR A 125 -7.11 -5.49 0.91
N LYS A 126 -7.90 -6.00 1.85
CA LYS A 126 -8.11 -5.41 3.18
C LYS A 126 -7.67 -6.40 4.24
N ALA A 127 -6.79 -5.96 5.14
CA ALA A 127 -6.27 -6.75 6.23
C ALA A 127 -6.87 -6.29 7.57
N THR A 128 -7.65 -7.14 8.22
CA THR A 128 -8.26 -6.87 9.54
C THR A 128 -7.53 -7.63 10.63
N ASN A 129 -7.19 -6.95 11.73
CA ASN A 129 -6.55 -7.59 12.87
C ASN A 129 -7.53 -8.49 13.63
N LYS A 130 -7.27 -9.79 13.69
CA LYS A 130 -8.12 -10.78 14.37
C LYS A 130 -8.24 -10.52 15.88
N ALA A 131 -7.20 -9.97 16.51
CA ALA A 131 -7.20 -9.65 17.94
C ALA A 131 -7.89 -8.32 18.26
N LYS A 132 -8.14 -7.48 17.24
CA LYS A 132 -8.71 -6.14 17.39
C LYS A 132 -9.67 -5.85 16.24
N ALA A 133 -10.77 -6.58 16.19
CA ALA A 133 -11.76 -6.49 15.10
C ALA A 133 -12.40 -5.10 14.95
N ASN A 134 -12.31 -4.24 15.98
CA ASN A 134 -12.80 -2.86 15.95
C ASN A 134 -11.81 -1.85 15.36
N GLU A 135 -10.56 -2.26 15.04
CA GLU A 135 -9.63 -1.40 14.30
C GLU A 135 -10.01 -1.35 12.82
N GLU A 136 -9.82 -0.20 12.19
CA GLU A 136 -10.07 -0.02 10.75
C GLU A 136 -9.20 -0.99 9.93
N PRO A 137 -9.76 -1.69 8.91
CA PRO A 137 -8.98 -2.58 8.07
C PRO A 137 -7.89 -1.82 7.31
N LEU A 138 -6.68 -2.40 7.30
CA LEU A 138 -5.54 -1.87 6.55
C LEU A 138 -5.67 -2.23 5.07
N ARG A 139 -5.54 -1.28 4.15
CA ARG A 139 -5.44 -1.54 2.71
C ARG A 139 -4.03 -2.00 2.37
N LEU A 140 -3.93 -3.17 1.75
CA LEU A 140 -2.66 -3.79 1.37
C LEU A 140 -2.78 -4.38 -0.02
N ASP A 141 -2.46 -3.60 -1.03
CA ASP A 141 -2.60 -4.03 -2.42
C ASP A 141 -1.26 -4.52 -2.96
N TYR A 142 -1.34 -5.47 -3.89
CA TYR A 142 -0.19 -6.08 -4.53
C TYR A 142 -0.23 -5.77 -6.02
N ARG A 143 0.85 -5.23 -6.56
CA ARG A 143 1.03 -5.16 -8.02
C ARG A 143 1.91 -6.31 -8.46
N LEU A 144 1.40 -7.11 -9.39
CA LEU A 144 2.06 -8.29 -9.91
C LEU A 144 2.38 -8.14 -11.40
N ALA A 145 3.43 -8.81 -11.84
CA ALA A 145 3.77 -9.01 -13.24
C ALA A 145 4.06 -10.49 -13.49
N GLN A 146 3.87 -10.95 -14.72
CA GLN A 146 4.36 -12.27 -15.13
C GLN A 146 5.86 -12.20 -15.42
N LYS A 147 6.59 -13.21 -14.93
CA LYS A 147 8.02 -13.41 -15.14
C LYS A 147 8.32 -14.89 -15.20
N ASP A 148 9.00 -15.32 -16.25
CA ASP A 148 9.40 -16.71 -16.47
C ASP A 148 8.24 -17.73 -16.33
N GLY A 149 7.04 -17.33 -16.78
CA GLY A 149 5.83 -18.15 -16.70
C GLY A 149 5.13 -18.16 -15.33
N GLY A 150 5.60 -17.39 -14.34
CA GLY A 150 5.00 -17.27 -13.01
C GLY A 150 4.67 -15.84 -12.61
N TRP A 151 3.84 -15.67 -11.59
CA TRP A 151 3.56 -14.36 -11.00
C TRP A 151 4.68 -13.93 -10.06
N LYS A 152 5.08 -12.65 -10.14
CA LYS A 152 5.95 -12.00 -9.16
C LYS A 152 5.35 -10.67 -8.74
N ILE A 153 5.46 -10.35 -7.47
CA ILE A 153 5.07 -9.05 -6.92
C ILE A 153 6.16 -8.04 -7.25
N VAL A 154 5.78 -6.98 -7.94
CA VAL A 154 6.66 -5.89 -8.39
C VAL A 154 6.43 -4.60 -7.60
N ASP A 155 5.34 -4.51 -6.82
CA ASP A 155 5.11 -3.42 -5.87
C ASP A 155 4.14 -3.86 -4.77
N ILE A 156 4.28 -3.28 -3.58
CA ILE A 156 3.35 -3.45 -2.46
C ILE A 156 2.86 -2.05 -2.08
N ILE A 157 1.55 -1.89 -1.99
CA ILE A 157 0.89 -0.61 -1.76
C ILE A 157 0.15 -0.71 -0.43
N THR A 158 0.60 0.05 0.57
CA THR A 158 -0.03 0.07 1.90
C THR A 158 -0.67 1.43 2.09
N GLU A 159 -1.97 1.49 2.38
CA GLU A 159 -2.70 2.76 2.56
C GLU A 159 -2.45 3.74 1.39
N ASP A 160 -2.58 3.24 0.16
CA ASP A 160 -2.33 3.98 -1.08
C ASP A 160 -0.87 4.44 -1.29
N VAL A 161 0.06 4.02 -0.41
CA VAL A 161 1.49 4.31 -0.52
C VAL A 161 2.25 3.13 -1.10
N SER A 162 2.68 3.29 -2.37
CA SER A 162 3.58 2.36 -3.05
C SER A 162 4.96 2.32 -2.40
N LEU A 163 5.44 1.10 -2.12
CA LEU A 163 6.78 0.84 -1.60
C LEU A 163 7.86 1.32 -2.59
N VAL A 164 7.70 0.94 -3.87
CA VAL A 164 8.65 1.32 -4.94
C VAL A 164 8.68 2.83 -5.13
N SER A 165 7.52 3.49 -5.17
CA SER A 165 7.42 4.96 -5.32
C SER A 165 8.05 5.70 -4.13
N SER A 166 7.85 5.18 -2.92
CA SER A 166 8.48 5.72 -1.71
C SER A 166 9.99 5.65 -1.79
N TYR A 167 10.55 4.50 -2.18
CA TYR A 167 11.98 4.35 -2.38
C TYR A 167 12.50 5.29 -3.47
N ARG A 168 11.81 5.36 -4.62
CA ARG A 168 12.17 6.24 -5.73
C ARG A 168 12.30 7.69 -5.31
N SER A 169 11.32 8.21 -4.59
CA SER A 169 11.33 9.59 -4.11
C SER A 169 12.57 9.93 -3.28
N GLN A 170 13.05 8.98 -2.47
CA GLN A 170 14.24 9.17 -1.63
C GLN A 170 15.54 8.96 -2.40
N PHE A 171 15.61 7.89 -3.18
CA PHE A 171 16.82 7.51 -3.89
C PHE A 171 17.18 8.55 -4.94
N VAL A 172 16.21 9.00 -5.74
CA VAL A 172 16.43 10.07 -6.72
C VAL A 172 16.88 11.37 -6.03
N LYS A 173 16.32 11.70 -4.85
CA LYS A 173 16.75 12.87 -4.08
C LYS A 173 18.22 12.77 -3.65
N VAL A 174 18.65 11.60 -3.16
CA VAL A 174 20.04 11.36 -2.77
C VAL A 174 20.96 11.36 -3.98
N VAL A 175 20.60 10.64 -5.05
CA VAL A 175 21.43 10.55 -6.27
C VAL A 175 21.64 11.92 -6.88
N LYS A 176 20.58 12.74 -6.97
CA LYS A 176 20.69 14.11 -7.51
C LYS A 176 21.55 15.04 -6.64
N LYS A 177 21.55 14.85 -5.33
CA LYS A 177 22.26 15.73 -4.39
C LYS A 177 23.71 15.30 -4.16
N ASP A 178 23.90 14.00 -3.91
CA ASP A 178 25.14 13.44 -3.36
C ASP A 178 25.74 12.34 -4.27
N GLY A 179 25.08 11.98 -5.37
CA GLY A 179 25.51 10.93 -6.30
C GLY A 179 25.11 9.51 -5.89
N PHE A 180 25.31 8.56 -6.81
CA PHE A 180 24.93 7.15 -6.62
C PHE A 180 25.75 6.44 -5.54
N ALA A 181 27.05 6.72 -5.45
CA ALA A 181 27.90 6.17 -4.40
C ALA A 181 27.44 6.58 -2.99
N ALA A 182 26.92 7.80 -2.83
CA ALA A 182 26.35 8.24 -1.55
C ALA A 182 25.05 7.51 -1.22
N LEU A 183 24.24 7.16 -2.22
CA LEU A 183 23.05 6.34 -2.03
C LEU A 183 23.42 4.94 -1.53
N THR A 184 24.31 4.22 -2.21
CA THR A 184 24.69 2.86 -1.80
C THR A 184 25.36 2.86 -0.42
N LYS A 185 26.18 3.87 -0.12
CA LYS A 185 26.74 4.07 1.23
C LYS A 185 25.63 4.23 2.28
N LYS A 186 24.64 5.11 2.04
CA LYS A 186 23.51 5.31 2.97
C LYS A 186 22.69 4.03 3.17
N MET A 187 22.51 3.21 2.13
CA MET A 187 21.84 1.91 2.24
C MET A 187 22.63 0.95 3.13
N LYS A 188 23.95 0.84 2.93
CA LYS A 188 24.85 0.02 3.77
C LYS A 188 24.85 0.48 5.24
N ASP A 189 24.98 1.78 5.46
CA ASP A 189 24.96 2.37 6.82
C ASP A 189 23.65 2.06 7.54
N LYS A 190 22.52 2.09 6.82
CA LYS A 190 21.20 1.77 7.37
C LYS A 190 21.06 0.28 7.72
N LEU A 191 21.56 -0.61 6.88
CA LEU A 191 21.56 -2.05 7.14
C LEU A 191 22.38 -2.36 8.40
N ALA A 192 23.60 -1.82 8.49
CA ALA A 192 24.49 -1.98 9.64
C ALA A 192 23.84 -1.46 10.94
N LYS A 193 23.25 -0.26 10.94
CA LYS A 193 22.54 0.29 12.10
C LYS A 193 21.39 -0.60 12.56
N ALA A 194 20.65 -1.16 11.61
CA ALA A 194 19.55 -2.02 11.94
C ALA A 194 20.03 -3.37 12.52
N ASP A 195 21.24 -3.85 12.16
CA ASP A 195 21.81 -5.09 12.74
C ASP A 195 22.24 -4.84 14.19
N LEU A 196 22.72 -3.63 14.49
CA LEU A 196 23.07 -3.20 15.84
C LEU A 196 21.83 -3.01 16.75
N ALA A 197 20.67 -2.68 16.19
CA ALA A 197 19.43 -2.42 16.94
C ALA A 197 18.67 -3.70 17.36
N ASP A 198 18.96 -4.85 16.74
CA ASP A 198 18.38 -6.17 17.09
C ASP A 198 19.15 -6.88 18.23
N GLY A 199 20.03 -6.17 18.94
CA GLY A 199 20.60 -6.62 20.22
C GLY A 199 19.54 -6.79 21.32
N PRO A 200 19.85 -7.51 22.43
CA PRO A 200 18.87 -7.97 23.42
C PRO A 200 18.30 -6.80 24.24
N GLY A 201 17.29 -6.11 23.70
CA GLY A 201 16.62 -4.99 24.39
C GLY A 201 15.70 -4.09 23.54
N GLY A 202 15.66 -4.25 22.22
CA GLY A 202 14.86 -3.37 21.34
C GLY A 202 13.35 -3.65 21.34
N ARG A 203 12.55 -2.84 22.05
CA ARG A 203 11.08 -2.90 22.04
C ARG A 203 10.53 -2.70 20.61
N GLY A 204 9.84 -3.72 20.08
CA GLY A 204 9.34 -3.76 18.71
C GLY A 204 8.11 -2.87 18.45
N SER A 205 8.28 -1.82 17.64
CA SER A 205 7.20 -0.96 17.12
C SER A 205 6.16 -1.73 16.28
N THR A 206 4.88 -1.36 16.38
CA THR A 206 3.67 -2.12 16.04
C THR A 206 3.05 -1.85 14.66
N THR A 207 3.80 -1.34 13.68
CA THR A 207 3.23 -0.86 12.42
C THR A 207 3.56 -1.81 11.25
N PRO A 208 2.62 -2.11 10.32
CA PRO A 208 2.93 -2.76 9.03
C PRO A 208 4.11 -2.07 8.32
N PRO A 209 4.78 -2.73 7.36
CA PRO A 209 5.94 -2.19 6.65
C PRO A 209 5.61 -0.80 6.12
N THR A 210 6.04 0.17 6.92
CA THR A 210 5.93 1.58 6.62
C THR A 210 7.18 1.81 5.81
N PRO A 211 7.09 2.20 4.51
CA PRO A 211 8.27 2.68 3.82
C PRO A 211 8.93 3.69 4.75
N PRO A 212 10.26 3.71 4.88
CA PRO A 212 10.94 4.42 5.96
C PRO A 212 10.65 5.94 6.05
N PHE A 213 9.81 6.48 5.15
CA PHE A 213 9.43 7.87 4.98
C PHE A 213 7.92 8.09 4.79
N ALA A 214 7.04 7.11 5.06
CA ALA A 214 5.58 7.31 4.96
C ALA A 214 4.97 8.16 6.09
N SER A 215 5.81 8.84 6.90
CA SER A 215 5.38 9.82 7.91
C SER A 215 5.09 11.22 7.33
N LEU A 216 5.13 11.42 6.01
CA LEU A 216 4.92 12.73 5.37
C LEU A 216 3.65 12.78 4.50
N ARG A 217 2.47 12.62 5.11
CA ARG A 217 1.24 13.16 4.53
C ARG A 217 0.16 13.43 5.58
N ARG A 218 0.41 14.38 6.48
CA ARG A 218 -0.68 15.12 7.11
C ARG A 218 -0.35 16.60 7.07
N GLY A 219 -0.98 17.28 6.11
CA GLY A 219 -0.87 18.72 5.94
C GLY A 219 -0.68 19.10 4.49
N ARG A 220 -1.78 19.20 3.75
CA ARG A 220 -2.14 20.37 2.92
C ARG A 220 -3.40 20.03 2.13
N GLU A 221 -4.53 20.02 2.83
CA GLU A 221 -5.84 20.19 2.20
C GLU A 221 -6.45 21.40 2.90
N GLY A 222 -6.52 22.51 2.18
CA GLY A 222 -6.90 23.79 2.73
C GLY A 222 -6.41 24.96 1.89
N ASN A 223 -7.35 25.54 1.15
CA ASN A 223 -7.39 26.91 0.70
C ASN A 223 -6.62 27.26 -0.58
N ASP A 224 -7.32 27.20 -1.72
CA ASP A 224 -7.38 28.36 -2.63
C ASP A 224 -8.66 28.32 -3.48
N SER A 225 -9.59 29.24 -3.19
CA SER A 225 -10.69 29.63 -4.09
C SER A 225 -11.22 30.97 -3.59
N GLY A 226 -10.58 32.06 -4.05
CA GLY A 226 -11.02 33.42 -3.85
C GLY A 226 -11.24 34.15 -5.17
N GLY A 227 -12.39 34.83 -5.28
CA GLY A 227 -12.74 35.85 -6.29
C GLY A 227 -13.55 35.28 -7.45
N GLY A 228 -14.70 35.80 -7.87
CA GLY A 228 -15.53 37.01 -7.69
C GLY A 228 -16.57 36.89 -8.84
N GLU A 229 -17.81 37.36 -8.83
CA GLU A 229 -18.34 38.68 -8.52
C GLU A 229 -19.88 38.66 -8.68
N ARG A 230 -20.54 39.57 -7.95
CA ARG A 230 -21.74 40.38 -8.29
C ARG A 230 -23.08 39.71 -8.67
N GLY A 231 -24.09 39.96 -7.84
CA GLY A 231 -25.51 39.92 -8.19
C GLY A 231 -26.40 40.47 -7.06
N LEU A 232 -27.27 41.42 -7.39
CA LEU A 232 -27.93 42.42 -6.53
C LEU A 232 -29.36 42.00 -6.09
N ALA A 233 -29.83 42.57 -4.96
CA ALA A 233 -31.23 42.73 -4.49
C ALA A 233 -31.96 41.44 -4.01
N THR A 234 -32.87 41.40 -3.01
CA THR A 234 -33.76 42.40 -2.41
C THR A 234 -34.33 41.86 -1.06
N ARG A 235 -34.49 42.75 -0.08
CA ARG A 235 -35.42 42.80 1.09
C ARG A 235 -36.56 41.75 1.20
N ALA A 236 -36.70 41.09 2.37
CA ALA A 236 -37.93 41.07 3.20
C ALA A 236 -37.84 40.24 4.51
N LYS A 237 -38.38 40.82 5.59
CA LYS A 237 -38.60 40.30 6.95
C LYS A 237 -39.30 38.92 7.01
N ARG A 238 -38.83 38.01 7.88
CA ARG A 238 -39.68 37.12 8.72
C ARG A 238 -39.02 36.84 10.08
N ARG A 239 -39.89 36.72 11.09
CA ARG A 239 -39.65 36.62 12.55
C ARG A 239 -39.14 35.22 12.99
N PRO A 240 -38.63 35.07 14.23
CA PRO A 240 -37.77 33.95 14.63
C PRO A 240 -38.58 32.72 15.04
N VAL A 241 -38.06 31.54 14.74
CA VAL A 241 -38.51 30.27 15.32
C VAL A 241 -37.39 29.73 16.21
N THR A 242 -37.77 29.50 17.46
CA THR A 242 -37.07 28.84 18.55
C THR A 242 -36.35 27.56 18.13
N MET A 243 -35.04 27.46 18.39
CA MET A 243 -34.31 26.20 18.44
C MET A 243 -33.77 25.97 19.85
N SER A 244 -34.18 24.83 20.42
CA SER A 244 -33.77 24.26 21.70
C SER A 244 -32.25 23.97 21.72
N PRO A 245 -31.55 24.10 22.87
CA PRO A 245 -30.12 23.81 22.94
C PRO A 245 -29.79 22.40 23.47
N ALA A 246 -28.61 21.92 23.03
CA ALA A 246 -27.72 20.90 23.62
C ALA A 246 -27.70 19.49 22.99
N PRO A 247 -26.57 18.72 23.08
CA PRO A 247 -25.26 19.06 23.66
C PRO A 247 -24.04 18.86 22.74
N ARG A 248 -23.01 19.63 23.13
CA ARG A 248 -21.56 19.57 22.86
C ARG A 248 -21.00 18.26 22.29
N ALA A 249 -20.34 18.37 21.14
CA ALA A 249 -19.32 17.42 20.72
C ALA A 249 -18.12 17.50 21.67
N LEU A 250 -17.85 16.41 22.40
CA LEU A 250 -16.57 16.24 23.09
C LEU A 250 -15.51 15.88 22.05
N THR A 251 -14.74 16.89 21.66
CA THR A 251 -13.45 16.74 20.98
C THR A 251 -12.51 15.95 21.89
N ILE A 252 -12.22 14.71 21.54
CA ILE A 252 -11.05 13.98 22.05
C ILE A 252 -10.13 13.74 20.86
N ALA A 253 -9.24 14.69 20.62
CA ALA A 253 -8.09 14.48 19.75
C ALA A 253 -6.98 13.82 20.58
N PRO A 254 -6.46 12.64 20.22
CA PRO A 254 -5.23 12.15 20.82
C PRO A 254 -4.05 12.96 20.26
N THR A 255 -3.45 13.77 21.13
CA THR A 255 -2.12 14.37 20.99
C THR A 255 -1.10 13.30 20.62
N LEU A 256 -0.50 13.39 19.43
CA LEU A 256 0.66 12.60 19.04
C LEU A 256 1.95 13.37 19.37
N PRO A 257 2.95 12.73 20.01
CA PRO A 257 4.24 13.35 20.28
C PRO A 257 5.09 13.45 19.01
N SER A 258 5.63 14.64 18.73
CA SER A 258 6.66 14.89 17.71
C SER A 258 8.06 14.64 18.27
N PRO A 259 8.94 13.94 17.52
CA PRO A 259 10.38 14.16 17.68
C PRO A 259 11.15 14.15 16.32
N PRO A 260 12.43 14.59 16.30
CA PRO A 260 12.87 15.89 15.83
C PRO A 260 13.37 15.91 14.37
N LEU A 261 13.45 17.11 13.81
CA LEU A 261 14.04 17.37 12.49
C LEU A 261 15.54 17.07 12.52
N LEU A 262 16.03 16.35 11.50
CA LEU A 262 17.46 16.19 11.24
C LEU A 262 17.93 17.35 10.35
N SER A 263 18.87 18.13 10.88
CA SER A 263 19.84 18.91 10.09
C SER A 263 20.82 17.99 9.37
#